data_AF-A0A1H1YJY2-F1
#
_entry.id   AF-A0A1H1YJY2-F1
#
_cell.length_a   1.000
_cell.length_b   1.000
_cell.length_c   1.000
_cell.angle_alpha   90.00
_cell.angle_beta   90.00
_cell.angle_gamma   90.00
#
_symmetry.space_group_name_H-M   'P 1'
#
loop_
_entity.id
_entity.type
_entity.pdbx_description
1 polymer ?
#
loop_
_entity_poly.entity_id
_entity_poly.type
_entity_poly.pdbx_seq_one_letter_code
_entity_poly.pdbx_strand_id
1 'polypeptide(L)'
;MTPNLSFLLLDSAVIAGRAEDPFLLGSAPWTHARLLEEVAALGGVLRHLGVEPGVTVPVRMAGEHDLEAVVVALAVARIGGVVTREVDPAAPVVVTSASEPAPAAVEVPGADDGVGGQVRLVRAAPGEQAAEPDLDWGVMLRAGRTDPAAAAVLDPGSAYAPGTTLAAQLEAVAATRAPYVPAELRRLLQV
;
A
#
# COMPACT_ATOMS: atom_id res chain seq x y z
N MET A 1 -16.89 -13.62 6.00
CA MET A 1 -16.58 -12.75 4.85
C MET A 1 -17.11 -11.34 5.06
N THR A 2 -16.20 -10.37 5.20
CA THR A 2 -16.45 -8.95 5.43
C THR A 2 -15.73 -8.14 4.35
N PRO A 3 -16.25 -6.99 3.89
CA PRO A 3 -15.51 -6.10 3.01
C PRO A 3 -14.19 -5.66 3.66
N ASN A 4 -13.11 -5.57 2.87
CA ASN A 4 -11.82 -5.13 3.39
C ASN A 4 -11.81 -3.63 3.74
N LEU A 5 -10.73 -3.20 4.40
CA LEU A 5 -10.54 -1.83 4.87
C LEU A 5 -10.60 -0.80 3.73
N SER A 6 -9.99 -1.08 2.58
CA SER A 6 -9.99 -0.18 1.41
C SER A 6 -11.41 0.04 0.89
N PHE A 7 -12.23 -1.02 0.81
CA PHE A 7 -13.63 -0.91 0.39
C PHE A 7 -14.44 0.00 1.32
N LEU A 8 -14.30 -0.20 2.63
CA LEU A 8 -15.07 0.55 3.61
C LEU A 8 -14.70 2.03 3.61
N LEU A 9 -13.40 2.35 3.48
CA LEU A 9 -12.91 3.71 3.45
C LEU A 9 -13.17 4.44 2.13
N LEU A 10 -13.07 3.75 0.98
CA LEU A 10 -13.04 4.40 -0.34
C LEU A 10 -14.25 4.02 -1.20
N ASP A 11 -14.35 2.75 -1.58
CA ASP A 11 -15.35 2.27 -2.53
C ASP A 11 -16.79 2.55 -2.04
N SER A 12 -17.05 2.38 -0.73
CA SER A 12 -18.37 2.58 -0.15
C SER A 12 -18.89 4.02 -0.29
N ALA A 13 -18.00 5.01 -0.19
CA ALA A 13 -18.35 6.42 -0.36
C ALA A 13 -18.61 6.75 -1.83
N VAL A 14 -17.79 6.22 -2.75
CA VAL A 14 -17.99 6.38 -4.20
C VAL A 14 -19.33 5.79 -4.62
N ILE A 15 -19.65 4.57 -4.19
CA ILE A 15 -20.94 3.91 -4.47
C ILE A 15 -22.11 4.73 -3.91
N ALA A 16 -21.94 5.36 -2.75
CA ALA A 16 -22.94 6.23 -2.15
C ALA A 16 -23.03 7.64 -2.77
N GLY A 17 -22.35 7.89 -3.90
CA GLY A 17 -22.39 9.18 -4.60
C GLY A 17 -21.50 10.27 -3.98
N ARG A 18 -20.62 9.91 -3.05
CA ARG A 18 -19.69 10.82 -2.35
C ARG A 18 -18.27 10.77 -2.92
N ALA A 19 -18.17 10.53 -4.23
CA ALA A 19 -16.91 10.36 -4.94
C ALA A 19 -15.97 11.58 -4.81
N GLU A 20 -16.56 12.77 -4.87
CA GLU A 20 -15.85 14.06 -4.82
C GLU A 20 -15.67 14.60 -3.40
N ASP A 21 -16.19 13.91 -2.38
CA ASP A 21 -16.02 14.35 -1.00
C ASP A 21 -14.53 14.24 -0.60
N PRO A 22 -13.98 15.26 0.10
CA PRO A 22 -12.60 15.21 0.58
C PRO A 22 -12.35 14.02 1.51
N PHE A 23 -11.29 13.26 1.22
CA PHE A 23 -10.80 12.15 2.04
C PHE A 23 -9.50 12.49 2.78
N LEU A 24 -8.49 13.06 2.10
CA LEU A 24 -7.29 13.59 2.75
C LEU A 24 -7.21 15.11 2.66
N LEU A 25 -6.69 15.72 3.71
CA LEU A 25 -6.28 17.12 3.74
C LEU A 25 -4.95 17.29 3.01
N GLY A 26 -4.85 18.31 2.16
CA GLY A 26 -3.65 18.61 1.38
C GLY A 26 -3.77 19.92 0.62
N SER A 27 -2.70 20.30 -0.08
CA SER A 27 -2.69 21.50 -0.94
C SER A 27 -3.63 21.38 -2.15
N ALA A 28 -3.89 20.15 -2.59
CA ALA A 28 -4.92 19.80 -3.57
C ALA A 28 -5.91 18.81 -2.95
N PRO A 29 -7.19 18.83 -3.37
CA PRO A 29 -8.20 17.93 -2.83
C PRO A 29 -7.89 16.47 -3.20
N TRP A 30 -7.74 15.63 -2.18
CA TRP A 30 -7.71 14.18 -2.31
C TRP A 30 -9.09 13.66 -1.98
N THR A 31 -9.89 13.45 -3.01
CA THR A 31 -11.25 12.91 -2.90
C THR A 31 -11.23 11.39 -2.75
N HIS A 32 -12.37 10.80 -2.37
CA HIS A 32 -12.52 9.35 -2.31
C HIS A 32 -12.20 8.70 -3.66
N ALA A 33 -12.72 9.25 -4.76
CA ALA A 33 -12.48 8.72 -6.11
C ALA A 33 -11.00 8.81 -6.50
N ARG A 34 -10.36 9.98 -6.31
CA ARG A 34 -8.94 10.15 -6.64
C ARG A 34 -8.05 9.18 -5.86
N LEU A 35 -8.32 9.02 -4.56
CA LEU A 35 -7.53 8.09 -3.75
C LEU A 35 -7.79 6.63 -4.15
N LEU A 36 -9.04 6.28 -4.44
CA LEU A 36 -9.42 4.95 -4.92
C LEU A 36 -8.68 4.58 -6.21
N GLU A 37 -8.54 5.51 -7.16
CA GLU A 37 -7.81 5.28 -8.41
C GLU A 37 -6.34 4.90 -8.15
N GLU A 38 -5.62 5.69 -7.34
CA GLU A 38 -4.21 5.40 -7.04
C GLU A 38 -4.06 4.11 -6.23
N VAL A 39 -4.94 3.87 -5.26
CA VAL A 39 -4.95 2.66 -4.42
C VAL A 39 -5.24 1.42 -5.25
N ALA A 40 -6.22 1.48 -6.17
CA ALA A 40 -6.56 0.36 -7.04
C ALA A 40 -5.46 0.08 -8.06
N ALA A 41 -4.87 1.13 -8.66
CA ALA A 41 -3.76 0.99 -9.59
C ALA A 41 -2.55 0.33 -8.90
N LEU A 42 -2.16 0.82 -7.71
CA LEU A 42 -1.06 0.22 -6.96
C LEU A 42 -1.38 -1.21 -6.51
N GLY A 43 -2.61 -1.50 -6.10
CA GLY A 43 -3.01 -2.87 -5.78
C GLY A 43 -2.84 -3.82 -6.97
N GLY A 44 -3.10 -3.35 -8.19
CA GLY A 44 -2.84 -4.10 -9.43
C GLY A 44 -1.36 -4.40 -9.63
N VAL A 45 -0.50 -3.40 -9.44
CA VAL A 45 0.97 -3.56 -9.47
C VAL A 45 1.44 -4.58 -8.44
N LEU A 46 1.02 -4.43 -7.17
CA LEU A 46 1.46 -5.31 -6.09
C LEU A 46 1.07 -6.77 -6.35
N ARG A 47 -0.14 -7.01 -6.88
CA ARG A 47 -0.54 -8.35 -7.30
C ARG A 47 0.37 -8.90 -8.41
N HIS A 48 0.68 -8.08 -9.41
CA HIS A 48 1.59 -8.49 -10.49
C HIS A 48 3.01 -8.81 -9.99
N LEU A 49 3.44 -8.12 -8.92
CA LEU A 49 4.71 -8.39 -8.22
C LEU A 49 4.62 -9.59 -7.25
N GLY A 50 3.53 -10.34 -7.23
CA GLY A 50 3.39 -11.57 -6.44
C GLY A 50 2.81 -11.38 -5.04
N VAL A 51 2.21 -10.22 -4.73
CA VAL A 51 1.48 -10.04 -3.48
C VAL A 51 0.11 -10.70 -3.57
N GLU A 52 -0.09 -11.73 -2.76
CA GLU A 52 -1.34 -12.46 -2.59
C GLU A 52 -1.94 -12.20 -1.20
N PRO A 53 -3.20 -12.58 -0.94
CA PRO A 53 -3.77 -12.49 0.40
C PRO A 53 -2.91 -13.18 1.46
N GLY A 54 -2.62 -12.48 2.55
CA GLY A 54 -1.76 -12.97 3.64
C GLY A 54 -0.25 -12.76 3.42
N VAL A 55 0.19 -12.37 2.22
CA VAL A 55 1.60 -12.05 1.95
C VAL A 55 1.96 -10.70 2.57
N THR A 56 3.08 -10.66 3.27
CA THR A 56 3.64 -9.47 3.90
C THR A 56 4.24 -8.51 2.87
N VAL A 57 4.03 -7.21 3.09
CA VAL A 57 4.61 -6.13 2.30
C VAL A 57 5.26 -5.13 3.25
N PRO A 58 6.60 -5.12 3.34
CA PRO A 58 7.33 -4.08 4.04
C PRO A 58 7.09 -2.70 3.43
N VAL A 59 6.68 -1.74 4.26
CA VAL A 59 6.43 -0.34 3.89
C VAL A 59 7.39 0.55 4.67
N ARG A 60 8.39 1.10 3.97
CA ARG A 60 9.47 1.92 4.53
C ARG A 60 9.44 3.31 3.89
N MET A 61 8.47 4.11 4.29
CA MET A 61 8.29 5.44 3.74
C MET A 61 8.86 6.50 4.69
N ALA A 62 9.61 7.45 4.18
CA ALA A 62 10.03 8.62 4.94
C ALA A 62 8.82 9.50 5.31
N GLY A 63 8.95 10.41 6.28
CA GLY A 63 7.84 11.22 6.79
C GLY A 63 7.28 12.20 5.74
N GLU A 64 8.13 12.70 4.85
CA GLU A 64 7.73 13.53 3.71
C GLU A 64 6.83 12.81 2.70
N HIS A 65 6.75 11.47 2.77
CA HIS A 65 5.93 10.62 1.89
C HIS A 65 4.74 9.99 2.64
N ASP A 66 4.16 10.69 3.62
CA ASP A 66 3.01 10.19 4.39
C ASP A 66 1.80 9.86 3.51
N LEU A 67 1.58 10.61 2.44
CA LEU A 67 0.48 10.34 1.51
C LEU A 67 0.70 9.03 0.76
N GLU A 68 1.89 8.83 0.20
CA GLU A 68 2.25 7.60 -0.47
C GLU A 68 2.20 6.41 0.49
N ALA A 69 2.62 6.58 1.75
CA ALA A 69 2.48 5.54 2.77
C ALA A 69 1.02 5.11 2.98
N VAL A 70 0.08 6.07 3.03
CA VAL A 70 -1.37 5.78 3.08
C VAL A 70 -1.83 5.02 1.83
N VAL A 71 -1.40 5.45 0.63
CA VAL A 71 -1.74 4.77 -0.63
C VAL A 71 -1.24 3.33 -0.62
N VAL A 72 -0.01 3.08 -0.18
CA VAL A 72 0.56 1.72 -0.06
C VAL A 72 -0.25 0.87 0.90
N ALA A 73 -0.50 1.36 2.12
CA ALA A 73 -1.20 0.56 3.12
C ALA A 73 -2.61 0.18 2.66
N LEU A 74 -3.34 1.12 2.05
CA LEU A 74 -4.66 0.85 1.50
C LEU A 74 -4.60 -0.09 0.28
N ALA A 75 -3.58 0.01 -0.57
CA ALA A 75 -3.40 -0.89 -1.71
C ALA A 75 -3.06 -2.32 -1.29
N VAL A 76 -2.20 -2.49 -0.30
CA VAL A 76 -1.89 -3.79 0.31
C VAL A 76 -3.15 -4.39 0.94
N ALA A 77 -3.87 -3.61 1.75
CA ALA A 77 -5.12 -4.05 2.36
C ALA A 77 -6.21 -4.38 1.33
N ARG A 78 -6.24 -3.66 0.19
CA ARG A 78 -7.19 -3.88 -0.90
C ARG A 78 -7.09 -5.26 -1.51
N ILE A 79 -5.87 -5.79 -1.63
CA ILE A 79 -5.62 -7.13 -2.18
C ILE A 79 -5.48 -8.20 -1.09
N GLY A 80 -5.66 -7.82 0.18
CA GLY A 80 -5.57 -8.70 1.33
C GLY A 80 -4.15 -9.06 1.77
N GLY A 81 -3.14 -8.32 1.28
CA GLY A 81 -1.78 -8.42 1.82
C GLY A 81 -1.70 -7.87 3.24
N VAL A 82 -0.55 -8.12 3.89
CA VAL A 82 -0.29 -7.75 5.28
C VAL A 82 0.76 -6.64 5.31
N VAL A 83 0.40 -5.46 5.82
CA VAL A 83 1.37 -4.36 5.94
C VAL A 83 2.33 -4.63 7.10
N THR A 84 3.61 -4.32 6.91
CA THR A 84 4.59 -4.36 8.01
C THR A 84 5.63 -3.26 7.84
N ARG A 85 6.23 -2.83 8.96
CA ARG A 85 7.39 -1.93 8.95
C ARG A 85 8.71 -2.69 9.12
N GLU A 86 8.62 -3.97 9.44
CA GLU A 86 9.77 -4.84 9.63
C GLU A 86 10.33 -5.30 8.28
N VAL A 87 11.62 -5.60 8.25
CA VAL A 87 12.24 -6.19 7.07
C VAL A 87 11.81 -7.65 6.98
N ASP A 88 11.30 -8.03 5.83
CA ASP A 88 10.95 -9.41 5.51
C ASP A 88 11.66 -9.81 4.21
N PRO A 89 12.75 -10.59 4.29
CA PRO A 89 13.47 -11.07 3.10
C PRO A 89 12.64 -12.02 2.23
N ALA A 90 11.58 -12.63 2.77
CA ALA A 90 10.70 -13.52 2.02
C ALA A 90 9.57 -12.76 1.30
N ALA A 91 9.34 -11.48 1.65
CA ALA A 91 8.35 -10.67 0.96
C ALA A 91 8.77 -10.40 -0.49
N PRO A 92 7.88 -10.61 -1.48
CA PRO A 92 8.23 -10.49 -2.89
C PRO A 92 8.50 -9.03 -3.30
N VAL A 93 7.95 -8.07 -2.56
CA VAL A 93 8.14 -6.64 -2.78
C VAL A 93 8.27 -5.88 -1.47
N VAL A 94 9.17 -4.89 -1.46
CA VAL A 94 9.24 -3.82 -0.45
C VAL A 94 8.93 -2.49 -1.12
N VAL A 95 8.11 -1.67 -0.47
CA VAL A 95 7.84 -0.30 -0.92
C VAL A 95 8.60 0.67 -0.04
N THR A 96 9.43 1.53 -0.65
CA THR A 96 10.38 2.35 0.10
C THR A 96 10.57 3.74 -0.48
N SER A 97 10.95 4.69 0.36
CA SER A 97 11.49 5.98 -0.10
C SER A 97 12.93 5.81 -0.56
N ALA A 98 13.40 6.63 -1.51
CA ALA A 98 14.79 6.59 -1.96
C ALA A 98 15.81 6.97 -0.86
N SER A 99 15.38 7.80 0.11
CA SER A 99 16.18 8.18 1.29
C SER A 99 16.37 7.05 2.29
N GLU A 100 15.58 5.98 2.20
CA GLU A 100 15.71 4.82 3.07
C GLU A 100 16.85 3.91 2.60
N PRO A 101 17.73 3.46 3.50
CA PRO A 101 18.82 2.58 3.13
C PRO A 101 18.26 1.27 2.58
N ALA A 102 18.83 0.84 1.45
CA ALA A 102 18.56 -0.48 0.92
C ALA A 102 18.79 -1.54 2.01
N PRO A 103 17.91 -2.56 2.13
CA PRO A 103 18.21 -3.67 3.02
C PRO A 103 19.57 -4.25 2.63
N ALA A 104 20.37 -4.65 3.61
CA ALA A 104 21.62 -5.35 3.32
C ALA A 104 21.31 -6.54 2.41
N ALA A 105 21.99 -6.64 1.28
CA ALA A 105 21.79 -7.75 0.34
C ALA A 105 21.94 -9.05 1.12
N VAL A 106 20.82 -9.77 1.30
CA VAL A 106 20.85 -11.10 1.88
C VAL A 106 21.34 -12.00 0.76
N GLU A 107 22.63 -12.30 0.76
CA GLU A 107 23.16 -13.37 -0.08
C GLU A 107 22.46 -14.67 0.35
N VAL A 108 21.50 -15.13 -0.44
CA VAL A 108 20.87 -16.45 -0.25
C VAL A 108 21.80 -17.47 -0.91
N PRO A 109 22.55 -18.29 -0.15
CA PRO A 109 23.49 -19.24 -0.75
C PRO A 109 22.70 -20.32 -1.50
N GLY A 110 22.89 -20.42 -2.82
CA GLY A 110 22.28 -21.44 -3.66
C GLY A 110 20.98 -21.04 -4.37
N ALA A 111 20.62 -19.75 -4.40
CA ALA A 111 19.64 -19.26 -5.37
C ALA A 111 20.26 -19.29 -6.76
N ASP A 112 19.73 -20.12 -7.67
CA ASP A 112 20.04 -20.05 -9.10
C ASP A 112 19.90 -18.59 -9.57
N ASP A 113 20.83 -18.15 -10.44
CA ASP A 113 21.04 -16.79 -10.92
C ASP A 113 19.85 -16.15 -11.69
N GLY A 114 18.61 -16.61 -11.49
CA GLY A 114 17.44 -16.22 -12.28
C GLY A 114 16.11 -16.04 -11.56
N VAL A 115 15.91 -16.43 -10.28
CA VAL A 115 14.62 -16.25 -9.59
C VAL A 115 14.83 -16.07 -8.08
N GLY A 116 14.53 -14.89 -7.54
CA GLY A 116 14.41 -14.71 -6.08
C GLY A 116 14.92 -13.42 -5.45
N GLY A 117 15.00 -12.31 -6.19
CA GLY A 117 15.25 -11.00 -5.58
C GLY A 117 13.95 -10.36 -5.10
N GLN A 118 13.91 -9.87 -3.85
CA GLN A 118 12.84 -8.98 -3.39
C GLN A 118 12.81 -7.72 -4.27
N VAL A 119 11.69 -7.47 -4.93
CA VAL A 119 11.50 -6.29 -5.77
C VAL A 119 11.41 -5.05 -4.90
N ARG A 120 12.07 -3.96 -5.29
CA ARG A 120 11.98 -2.67 -4.60
C ARG A 120 11.16 -1.71 -5.43
N LEU A 121 10.01 -1.29 -4.89
CA LEU A 121 9.22 -0.20 -5.45
C LEU A 121 9.59 1.10 -4.74
N VAL A 122 10.25 2.00 -5.45
CA VAL A 122 10.90 3.17 -4.86
C VAL A 122 10.15 4.45 -5.19
N ARG A 123 9.83 5.21 -4.15
CA ARG A 123 9.45 6.61 -4.27
C ARG A 123 10.70 7.49 -4.30
N ALA A 124 11.12 7.85 -5.52
CA ALA A 124 12.24 8.75 -5.76
C ALA A 124 11.93 10.19 -5.33
N ALA A 125 12.98 10.97 -5.07
CA ALA A 125 12.84 12.39 -4.78
C ALA A 125 12.28 13.16 -6.00
N PRO A 126 11.67 14.34 -5.80
CA PRO A 126 11.14 15.12 -6.91
C PRO A 126 12.20 15.41 -7.98
N GLY A 127 11.93 15.00 -9.22
CA GLY A 127 12.84 15.20 -10.35
C GLY A 127 13.85 14.07 -10.56
N GLU A 128 13.87 13.07 -9.68
CA GLU A 128 14.71 11.88 -9.80
C GLU A 128 13.89 10.68 -10.26
N GLN A 129 14.58 9.64 -10.74
CA GLN A 129 14.01 8.34 -11.06
C GLN A 129 14.69 7.28 -10.22
N ALA A 130 13.97 6.21 -9.89
CA ALA A 130 14.58 5.03 -9.28
C ALA A 130 15.69 4.48 -10.20
N ALA A 131 16.83 4.12 -9.60
CA ALA A 131 17.94 3.50 -10.32
C ALA A 131 17.67 2.01 -10.51
N GLU A 132 18.05 1.45 -11.67
CA GLU A 132 17.94 0.01 -11.88
C GLU A 132 18.76 -0.78 -10.84
N PRO A 133 18.24 -1.90 -10.30
CA PRO A 133 17.03 -2.63 -10.71
C PRO A 133 15.73 -2.18 -10.00
N ASP A 134 15.74 -1.09 -9.24
CA ASP A 134 14.55 -0.63 -8.50
C ASP A 134 13.46 -0.14 -9.47
N LEU A 135 12.19 -0.38 -9.12
CA LEU A 135 11.04 0.08 -9.88
C LEU A 135 10.62 1.47 -9.42
N ASP A 136 10.46 2.38 -10.39
CA ASP A 136 9.97 3.73 -10.10
C ASP A 136 8.45 3.72 -9.79
N TRP A 137 8.09 4.28 -8.63
CA TRP A 137 6.72 4.42 -8.16
C TRP A 137 5.77 5.05 -9.20
N GLY A 138 6.17 6.16 -9.82
CA GLY A 138 5.33 6.91 -10.74
C GLY A 138 5.14 6.20 -12.08
N VAL A 139 6.14 5.44 -12.53
CA VAL A 139 6.02 4.54 -13.69
C VAL A 139 5.06 3.40 -13.37
N MET A 140 5.24 2.75 -12.22
CA MET A 140 4.42 1.60 -11.82
C MET A 140 2.96 1.97 -11.58
N LEU A 141 2.66 3.10 -10.92
CA LEU A 141 1.29 3.56 -10.78
C LEU A 141 0.59 3.75 -12.13
N ARG A 142 1.29 4.33 -13.12
CA ARG A 142 0.74 4.48 -14.48
C ARG A 142 0.48 3.13 -15.15
N ALA A 143 1.38 2.16 -14.98
CA ALA A 143 1.19 0.80 -15.48
C ALA A 143 -0.02 0.13 -14.80
N GLY A 144 -0.15 0.26 -13.48
CA GLY A 144 -1.23 -0.32 -12.68
C GLY A 144 -2.64 0.16 -13.05
N ARG A 145 -2.78 1.32 -13.68
CA ARG A 145 -4.07 1.83 -14.19
C ARG A 145 -4.65 0.97 -15.33
N THR A 146 -3.84 0.10 -15.94
CA THR A 146 -4.31 -0.81 -17.00
C THR A 146 -5.05 -2.04 -16.45
N ASP A 147 -4.71 -2.48 -15.24
CA ASP A 147 -5.38 -3.59 -14.53
C ASP A 147 -5.52 -3.25 -13.03
N PRO A 148 -6.41 -2.30 -12.68
CA PRO A 148 -6.58 -1.88 -11.29
C PRO A 148 -7.19 -3.01 -10.46
N ALA A 149 -6.73 -3.16 -9.22
CA ALA A 149 -7.22 -4.19 -8.34
C ALA A 149 -8.69 -3.97 -7.92
N ALA A 150 -9.48 -5.04 -7.93
CA ALA A 150 -10.71 -5.10 -7.14
C ALA A 150 -10.40 -5.23 -5.63
N ALA A 151 -11.32 -4.80 -4.78
CA ALA A 151 -11.22 -5.02 -3.34
C ALA A 151 -11.50 -6.50 -3.01
N ALA A 152 -10.54 -7.17 -2.38
CA ALA A 152 -10.69 -8.53 -1.88
C ALA A 152 -11.75 -8.63 -0.76
N VAL A 153 -12.45 -9.75 -0.71
CA VAL A 153 -13.33 -10.12 0.39
C VAL A 153 -12.57 -11.07 1.30
N LEU A 154 -12.49 -10.73 2.60
CA LEU A 154 -11.63 -11.42 3.55
C LEU A 154 -12.43 -11.88 4.76
N ASP A 155 -11.85 -12.80 5.53
CA ASP A 155 -12.41 -13.16 6.83
C ASP A 155 -12.04 -12.11 7.88
N PRO A 156 -12.92 -11.83 8.86
CA PRO A 156 -12.62 -10.85 9.92
C PRO A 156 -11.32 -11.15 10.69
N GLY A 157 -10.95 -12.43 10.79
CA GLY A 157 -9.72 -12.90 11.43
C GLY A 157 -8.47 -12.86 10.55
N SER A 158 -8.58 -12.51 9.26
CA SER A 158 -7.42 -12.34 8.39
C SER A 158 -6.48 -11.26 8.95
N ALA A 159 -5.17 -11.46 8.76
CA ALA A 159 -4.18 -10.48 9.20
C ALA A 159 -4.28 -9.20 8.36
N TYR A 160 -4.20 -8.05 9.03
CA TYR A 160 -4.00 -6.74 8.40
C TYR A 160 -2.54 -6.31 8.52
N ALA A 161 -1.99 -6.48 9.73
CA ALA A 161 -0.59 -6.22 10.08
C ALA A 161 -0.13 -7.30 11.09
N PRO A 162 1.17 -7.47 11.36
CA PRO A 162 1.64 -8.36 12.41
C PRO A 162 0.91 -8.10 13.75
N GLY A 163 0.25 -9.14 14.28
CA GLY A 163 -0.51 -9.06 15.53
C GLY A 163 -1.85 -8.30 15.45
N THR A 164 -2.23 -7.75 14.30
CA THR A 164 -3.50 -7.03 14.11
C THR A 164 -4.38 -7.73 13.07
N THR A 165 -5.61 -8.08 13.46
CA THR A 165 -6.61 -8.63 12.54
C THR A 165 -7.33 -7.54 11.76
N LEU A 166 -7.91 -7.90 10.62
CA LEU A 166 -8.77 -7.02 9.84
C LEU A 166 -9.91 -6.44 10.71
N ALA A 167 -10.59 -7.28 11.49
CA ALA A 167 -11.66 -6.82 12.38
C ALA A 167 -11.20 -5.74 13.37
N ALA A 168 -10.05 -5.93 14.04
CA ALA A 168 -9.52 -4.96 14.98
C ALA A 168 -9.14 -3.65 14.27
N GLN A 169 -8.56 -3.74 13.06
CA GLN A 169 -8.21 -2.56 12.28
C GLN A 169 -9.47 -1.79 11.81
N LEU A 170 -10.52 -2.49 11.38
CA LEU A 170 -11.79 -1.87 11.00
C LEU A 170 -12.43 -1.12 12.17
N GLU A 171 -12.41 -1.69 13.37
CA GLU A 171 -12.90 -1.05 14.58
C GLU A 171 -12.12 0.22 14.91
N ALA A 172 -10.79 0.15 14.87
CA ALA A 172 -9.92 1.30 15.10
C ALA A 172 -10.20 2.46 14.13
N VAL A 173 -10.40 2.13 12.84
CA VAL A 173 -10.69 3.12 11.81
C VAL A 173 -12.11 3.70 11.95
N ALA A 174 -13.10 2.88 12.29
CA ALA A 174 -14.48 3.32 12.48
C ALA A 174 -14.66 4.35 13.61
N ALA A 175 -13.71 4.42 14.56
CA ALA A 175 -13.67 5.45 15.60
C ALA A 175 -13.29 6.85 15.08
N THR A 176 -12.92 6.97 13.80
CA THR A 176 -12.47 8.21 13.15
C THR A 176 -13.29 8.49 11.90
N ARG A 177 -13.16 9.70 11.33
CA ARG A 177 -13.84 10.06 10.08
C ARG A 177 -13.01 10.99 9.21
N ALA A 178 -13.14 10.84 7.90
CA ALA A 178 -12.60 11.77 6.91
C ALA A 178 -13.19 13.19 7.09
N PRO A 179 -12.46 14.24 6.66
CA PRO A 179 -11.15 14.18 6.02
C PRO A 179 -9.99 13.98 7.02
N TYR A 180 -8.98 13.23 6.60
CA TYR A 180 -7.82 12.89 7.42
C TYR A 180 -6.59 13.75 7.11
N VAL A 181 -5.77 14.04 8.12
CA VAL A 181 -4.37 14.45 7.89
C VAL A 181 -3.57 13.19 7.48
N PRO A 182 -2.77 13.21 6.40
CA PRO A 182 -2.02 12.03 5.95
C PRO A 182 -1.18 11.37 7.04
N ALA A 183 -0.43 12.16 7.82
CA ALA A 183 0.38 11.68 8.95
C ALA A 183 -0.42 10.97 10.05
N GLU A 184 -1.67 11.39 10.27
CA GLU A 184 -2.56 10.78 11.26
C GLU A 184 -3.13 9.46 10.75
N LEU A 185 -3.60 9.44 9.49
CA LEU A 185 -4.10 8.23 8.87
C LEU A 185 -2.99 7.19 8.69
N ARG A 186 -1.78 7.61 8.30
CA ARG A 186 -0.60 6.75 8.25
C ARG A 186 -0.36 6.01 9.57
N ARG A 187 -0.36 6.74 10.69
CA ARG A 187 -0.21 6.16 12.04
C ARG A 187 -1.35 5.18 12.35
N LEU A 188 -2.58 5.53 12.00
CA LEU A 188 -3.74 4.66 12.18
C LEU A 188 -3.64 3.38 11.33
N LEU A 189 -3.05 3.46 10.14
CA LEU A 189 -2.79 2.33 9.23
C LEU A 189 -1.53 1.53 9.57
N GLN A 190 -0.79 1.89 10.63
CA GLN A 190 0.39 1.18 11.14
C GLN A 190 1.60 1.13 10.19
N VAL A 191 1.76 2.12 9.31
CA VAL A 191 2.89 2.23 8.35
C VAL A 191 3.72 3.52 8.53
#